data_AF-A0A5J4KF83-F1
#
_entry.id   AF-A0A5J4KF83-F1
#
_cell.length_a   1.000
_cell.length_b   1.000
_cell.length_c   1.000
_cell.angle_alpha   90.00
_cell.angle_beta   90.00
_cell.angle_gamma   90.00
#
_symmetry.space_group_name_H-M   'P 1'
#
loop_
_entity.id
_entity.type
_entity.pdbx_description
1 polymer ?
#
loop_
_entity_poly.entity_id
_entity_poly.type
_entity_poly.pdbx_seq_one_letter_code
_entity_poly.pdbx_strand_id
1 'polypeptide(L)' 'MDPAVKKQALRTFTYGLYVVMSKEDEVVNAFTANWLTQVSFEPALVAVSIENDADAAD' A
#
# COMPACT_ATOMS: atom_id res chain seq x y z
N MET A 1 6.79 12.35 -21.61
CA MET A 1 6.62 10.88 -21.66
C MET A 1 5.20 10.58 -22.10
N ASP A 2 5.01 9.54 -22.92
CA ASP A 2 3.69 9.06 -23.33
C ASP A 2 2.94 8.41 -22.13
N PRO A 3 1.71 8.87 -21.79
CA PRO A 3 0.91 8.31 -20.71
C PRO A 3 0.60 6.80 -20.86
N ALA A 4 0.40 6.31 -22.08
CA ALA A 4 0.10 4.91 -22.34
C ALA A 4 1.31 4.03 -22.01
N VAL A 5 2.50 4.47 -22.43
CA VAL A 5 3.76 3.79 -22.14
C VAL A 5 4.04 3.80 -20.63
N LYS A 6 3.82 4.94 -19.94
CA LYS A 6 3.94 5.03 -18.47
C LYS A 6 3.05 4.00 -17.78
N LYS A 7 1.78 3.92 -18.16
CA LYS A 7 0.79 3.01 -17.56
C LYS A 7 1.16 1.54 -17.79
N GLN A 8 1.62 1.21 -19.00
CA GLN A 8 2.06 -0.14 -19.32
C GLN A 8 3.27 -0.54 -18.46
N ALA A 9 4.27 0.32 -18.36
CA ALA A 9 5.48 0.05 -17.57
C ALA A 9 5.15 -0.18 -16.08
N LEU A 10 4.30 0.65 -15.46
CA LEU A 10 3.94 0.48 -14.05
C LEU A 10 3.16 -0.82 -13.77
N ARG A 11 2.43 -1.34 -14.77
CA ARG A 11 1.63 -2.57 -14.64
C ARG A 11 2.45 -3.85 -14.74
N THR A 12 3.73 -3.77 -15.07
CA THR A 12 4.60 -4.95 -15.09
C THR A 12 5.22 -5.25 -13.73
N PHE A 13 5.01 -4.40 -12.72
CA PHE A 13 5.53 -4.63 -11.38
C PHE A 13 4.76 -5.77 -10.71
N THR A 14 5.52 -6.71 -10.14
CA THR A 14 4.95 -7.83 -9.38
C THR A 14 4.64 -7.36 -7.97
N TYR A 15 3.42 -7.61 -7.51
CA TYR A 15 2.97 -7.28 -6.16
C TYR A 15 2.40 -8.51 -5.46
N GLY A 16 2.60 -8.58 -4.15
CA GLY A 16 1.77 -9.42 -3.29
C GLY A 16 0.39 -8.78 -3.05
N LEU A 17 -0.54 -9.56 -2.50
CA LEU A 17 -1.83 -9.07 -2.02
C LEU A 17 -1.88 -9.24 -0.50
N TYR A 18 -2.07 -8.14 0.21
CA TYR A 18 -2.04 -8.09 1.66
C TYR A 18 -3.33 -7.47 2.19
N VAL A 19 -3.73 -7.85 3.41
CA VAL A 19 -4.74 -7.13 4.18
C VAL A 19 -4.01 -6.29 5.23
N VAL A 20 -4.23 -4.98 5.20
CA VAL A 20 -3.71 -4.03 6.19
C VAL A 20 -4.86 -3.64 7.10
N MET A 21 -4.63 -3.70 8.41
CA MET A 21 -5.64 -3.38 9.41
C MET A 21 -5.10 -2.31 10.35
N SER A 22 -5.97 -1.39 10.76
CA SER A 22 -5.75 -0.42 11.82
C SER A 22 -6.89 -0.51 12.84
N LYS A 23 -6.61 -0.06 14.07
CA LYS A 23 -7.60 0.00 15.13
C LYS A 23 -7.37 1.24 15.98
N GLU A 24 -8.45 1.98 16.25
CA GLU A 24 -8.51 3.08 17.20
C GLU A 24 -9.70 2.84 18.13
N ASP A 25 -9.43 2.68 19.43
CA ASP A 25 -10.42 2.27 20.45
C ASP A 25 -11.25 1.02 20.09
N GLU A 26 -12.49 1.19 19.64
CA GLU A 26 -13.36 0.09 19.18
C GLU A 26 -13.59 0.10 17.66
N VAL A 27 -13.07 1.12 16.96
CA VAL A 27 -13.15 1.26 15.51
C VAL A 27 -12.03 0.45 14.87
N VAL A 28 -12.41 -0.46 13.96
CA VAL A 28 -11.48 -1.33 13.23
C VAL A 28 -11.63 -1.07 11.75
N ASN A 29 -10.52 -0.77 11.08
CA ASN A 29 -10.46 -0.57 9.64
C ASN A 29 -9.58 -1.63 9.00
N ALA A 30 -9.97 -2.07 7.80
CA ALA A 30 -9.23 -3.06 7.02
C ALA A 30 -9.34 -2.74 5.53
N PHE A 31 -8.22 -2.81 4.82
CA PHE A 31 -8.19 -2.66 3.37
C PHE A 31 -7.20 -3.62 2.73
N THR A 32 -7.43 -3.91 1.46
CA THR A 32 -6.50 -4.72 0.67
C THR A 32 -5.45 -3.82 0.03
N ALA A 33 -4.18 -4.14 0.21
CA ALA A 33 -3.04 -3.36 -0.30
C ALA A 33 -2.14 -4.23 -1.17
N ASN A 34 -1.57 -3.63 -2.22
CA ASN A 34 -0.56 -4.25 -3.07
C ASN A 34 0.73 -3.41 -3.21
N TRP A 35 0.69 -2.09 -2.94
CA TRP A 35 1.88 -1.24 -2.89
C TRP A 35 2.54 -1.30 -1.51
N LEU A 36 3.25 -2.41 -1.27
CA LEU A 36 3.97 -2.72 -0.03
C LEU A 36 5.37 -3.25 -0.35
N THR A 37 6.40 -2.77 0.34
CA THR A 37 7.77 -3.31 0.24
C THR A 37 8.55 -3.17 1.55
N GLN A 38 9.50 -4.08 1.79
CA GLN A 38 10.53 -3.88 2.83
C GLN A 38 11.45 -2.74 2.41
N VAL A 39 11.86 -1.90 3.37
CA VAL A 39 12.77 -0.76 3.14
C VAL A 39 14.01 -0.75 4.02
N SER A 40 14.08 -1.62 5.04
CA SER A 40 15.27 -1.76 5.88
C SER A 40 15.36 -3.16 6.51
N PHE A 41 16.59 -3.60 6.76
CA PHE A 41 16.89 -4.82 7.54
C PHE A 41 17.03 -4.52 9.04
N GLU A 42 17.78 -3.47 9.40
CA GLU A 42 17.98 -3.03 10.79
C GLU A 42 17.87 -1.49 10.85
N PRO A 43 16.82 -0.93 11.49
CA PRO A 43 15.65 -1.64 12.02
C PRO A 43 14.84 -2.31 10.91
N ALA A 44 14.06 -3.35 11.24
CA ALA A 44 13.20 -4.02 10.28
C ALA A 44 12.00 -3.11 9.90
N LEU A 45 12.04 -2.49 8.73
CA LEU A 45 11.03 -1.52 8.28
C LEU A 45 10.35 -1.92 6.98
N VAL A 46 9.09 -1.52 6.85
CA VAL A 46 8.27 -1.64 5.64
C VAL A 46 7.71 -0.27 5.25
N ALA A 47 7.44 -0.09 3.96
CA ALA A 47 6.69 1.03 3.42
C ALA A 47 5.40 0.52 2.79
N VAL A 48 4.29 1.19 3.09
CA VAL A 48 2.96 0.93 2.52
C VAL A 48 2.43 2.24 1.96
N SER A 49 1.97 2.22 0.72
CA SER A 49 1.23 3.35 0.15
C SER A 49 -0.24 3.25 0.53
N ILE A 50 -0.78 4.31 1.12
CA ILE A 50 -2.19 4.45 1.48
C ILE A 50 -2.76 5.59 0.64
N GLU A 51 -3.96 5.41 0.08
CA GLU A 51 -4.67 6.48 -0.62
C GLU A 51 -5.12 7.54 0.39
N ASN A 52 -4.93 8.82 0.07
CA ASN A 52 -5.23 9.91 1.01
C ASN A 52 -6.72 10.00 1.38
N ASP A 53 -7.58 9.62 0.45
CA ASP A 53 -9.04 9.60 0.63
C ASP A 53 -9.53 8.21 1.09
N ALA A 54 -8.62 7.33 1.52
CA ALA A 54 -9.02 6.07 2.13
C ALA A 54 -9.60 6.34 3.52
N ASP A 55 -10.83 5.88 3.76
CA ASP A 55 -11.50 5.85 5.07
C ASP A 55 -10.80 4.84 6.00
N ALA A 56 -9.54 5.10 6.35
CA ALA A 56 -8.76 4.30 7.28
C ALA A 56 -8.83 4.86 8.73
N ALA A 57 -9.39 6.06 8.92
CA ALA A 57 -9.36 6.82 10.17
C ALA A 57 -10.46 7.90 10.26
N ASP A 58 -11.73 7.51 10.13
CA ASP A 58 -12.86 8.19 10.81
C ASP A 58 -13.47 7.21 11.83
#